data_AF-Q0AXY0-F1
#
_entry.id   AF-Q0AXY0-F1
#
_cell.length_a   1.000
_cell.length_b   1.000
_cell.length_c   1.000
_cell.angle_alpha   90.00
_cell.angle_beta   90.00
_cell.angle_gamma   90.00
#
_symmetry.space_group_name_H-M   'P 1'
#
loop_
_entity.id
_entity.type
_entity.pdbx_description
1 polymer ?
#
loop_
_entity_poly.entity_id
_entity_poly.type
_entity_poly.pdbx_seq_one_letter_code
_entity_poly.pdbx_strand_id
1 'polypeptide(L)'
;MQRILLITACTGSKTYRPDDALRKEDFLDAERFKEKSKKLNPYLLPAGKMYTGAQHLRLNEGVLTLRKKYGDETIDVYILSAGYGLISEDYPVWPYEITFNKMNKGKYCSGHNSLKSTKKRRSCCRTMI
;
A
#
# COMPACT_ATOMS: atom_id res chain seq x y z
N MET A 1 26.36 -7.43 -0.67
CA MET A 1 25.04 -8.00 -0.98
C MET A 1 24.18 -6.90 -1.59
N GLN A 2 23.59 -7.13 -2.78
CA GLN A 2 22.71 -6.15 -3.42
C GLN A 2 21.30 -6.30 -2.85
N ARG A 3 20.68 -5.19 -2.47
CA ARG A 3 19.33 -5.15 -1.92
C ARG A 3 18.40 -4.47 -2.92
N ILE A 4 17.33 -5.16 -3.28
CA ILE A 4 16.33 -4.68 -4.23
C ILE A 4 15.27 -3.90 -3.45
N LEU A 5 14.96 -2.69 -3.89
CA LEU A 5 13.79 -1.94 -3.43
C LEU A 5 12.75 -1.98 -4.55
N LEU A 6 11.62 -2.63 -4.29
CA LEU A 6 10.51 -2.73 -5.21
C LEU A 6 9.39 -1.80 -4.77
N ILE A 7 9.01 -0.87 -5.64
CA ILE A 7 7.85 0.00 -5.44
C ILE A 7 6.82 -0.35 -6.51
N THR A 8 5.63 -0.77 -6.07
CA THR A 8 4.53 -1.16 -6.96
C THR A 8 3.27 -0.35 -6.66
N ALA A 9 2.32 -0.32 -7.58
CA ALA A 9 1.01 0.30 -7.36
C ALA A 9 0.03 -0.70 -6.72
N CYS A 10 -0.89 -0.21 -5.89
CA CYS A 10 -1.98 -1.02 -5.37
C CYS A 10 -2.93 -1.44 -6.51
N THR A 11 -3.64 -2.54 -6.31
CA THR A 11 -4.65 -3.02 -7.27
C THR A 11 -6.07 -2.80 -6.73
N GLY A 12 -7.04 -2.68 -7.64
CA GLY A 12 -8.46 -2.53 -7.25
C GLY A 12 -9.05 -3.81 -6.64
N SER A 13 -8.49 -4.97 -6.99
CA SER A 13 -8.84 -6.26 -6.39
C SER A 13 -8.25 -6.41 -5.00
N LYS A 14 -9.10 -6.77 -4.05
CA LYS A 14 -8.74 -6.97 -2.65
C LYS A 14 -9.31 -8.29 -2.14
N THR A 15 -8.66 -8.88 -1.15
CA THR A 15 -9.08 -10.14 -0.51
C THR A 15 -10.47 -10.01 0.12
N TYR A 16 -10.71 -8.91 0.83
CA TYR A 16 -12.02 -8.61 1.41
C TYR A 16 -12.64 -7.39 0.73
N ARG A 17 -13.94 -7.48 0.45
CA ARG A 17 -14.75 -6.42 -0.18
C ARG A 17 -16.11 -6.31 0.51
N PRO A 18 -16.15 -5.92 1.80
CA PRO A 18 -17.41 -5.67 2.47
C PRO A 18 -18.08 -4.41 1.88
N ASP A 19 -19.40 -4.37 1.92
CA ASP A 19 -20.19 -3.25 1.37
C ASP A 19 -19.88 -1.90 2.05
N ASP A 20 -19.44 -1.95 3.32
CA ASP A 20 -19.13 -0.81 4.17
C ASP A 20 -17.63 -0.43 4.19
N ALA A 21 -16.86 -0.92 3.22
CA ALA A 21 -15.43 -0.60 3.06
C ALA A 21 -15.13 0.91 3.16
N LEU A 22 -13.92 1.26 3.57
CA LEU A 22 -13.48 2.65 3.71
C LEU A 22 -13.54 3.37 2.37
N ARG A 23 -14.10 4.58 2.36
CA ARG A 23 -14.20 5.46 1.19
C ARG A 23 -13.37 6.71 1.40
N LYS A 24 -13.20 7.49 0.34
CA LYS A 24 -12.41 8.72 0.36
C LYS A 24 -12.75 9.64 1.54
N GLU A 25 -14.03 9.80 1.84
CA GLU A 25 -14.52 10.67 2.91
C GLU A 25 -14.06 10.19 4.28
N ASP A 26 -13.94 8.87 4.46
CA ASP A 26 -13.48 8.28 5.72
C ASP A 26 -11.98 8.51 5.94
N PHE A 27 -11.18 8.72 4.90
CA PHE A 27 -9.76 9.07 5.04
C PHE A 27 -9.52 10.57 5.30
N LEU A 28 -10.53 11.41 5.07
CA LEU A 28 -10.45 12.87 5.29
C LEU A 28 -10.91 13.28 6.70
N ASP A 29 -11.54 12.37 7.43
CA ASP A 29 -12.08 12.59 8.78
C ASP A 29 -11.58 11.50 9.72
N ALA A 30 -10.77 11.93 10.70
CA ALA A 30 -10.10 11.03 11.64
C ALA A 30 -11.07 10.22 12.52
N GLU A 31 -12.19 10.80 12.94
CA GLU A 31 -13.14 10.10 13.79
C GLU A 31 -13.93 9.08 12.98
N ARG A 32 -14.36 9.44 11.76
CA ARG A 32 -14.99 8.48 10.83
C ARG A 32 -14.05 7.33 10.48
N PHE A 33 -12.78 7.63 10.21
CA PHE A 33 -11.76 6.60 9.95
C PHE A 33 -11.69 5.62 11.11
N LYS A 34 -11.58 6.14 12.34
CA LYS A 34 -11.43 5.34 13.57
C LYS A 34 -12.66 4.47 13.84
N GLU A 35 -13.87 5.02 13.71
CA GLU A 35 -15.11 4.28 13.93
C GLU A 35 -15.30 3.16 12.91
N LYS A 36 -15.08 3.43 11.62
CA LYS A 36 -15.19 2.39 10.59
C LYS A 36 -14.09 1.34 10.71
N SER A 37 -12.85 1.75 11.00
CA SER A 37 -11.73 0.83 11.15
C SER A 37 -11.97 -0.18 12.28
N LYS A 38 -12.67 0.21 13.36
CA LYS A 38 -13.10 -0.73 14.41
C LYS A 38 -14.05 -1.80 13.87
N LYS A 39 -15.05 -1.41 13.06
CA LYS A 39 -16.02 -2.35 12.45
C LYS A 39 -15.35 -3.28 11.44
N LEU A 40 -14.38 -2.75 10.69
CA LEU A 40 -13.65 -3.48 9.66
C LEU A 40 -12.46 -4.30 10.20
N ASN A 41 -12.19 -4.27 11.51
CA ASN A 41 -11.06 -4.96 12.11
C ASN A 41 -10.97 -6.47 11.78
N PRO A 42 -12.08 -7.23 11.64
CA PRO A 42 -12.04 -8.62 11.18
C PRO A 42 -11.43 -8.81 9.78
N TYR A 43 -11.42 -7.77 8.95
CA TYR A 43 -10.89 -7.79 7.59
C TYR A 43 -9.48 -7.20 7.48
N LEU A 44 -8.84 -6.86 8.61
CA LEU A 44 -7.50 -6.28 8.60
C LEU A 44 -6.47 -7.30 8.11
N LEU A 45 -5.72 -6.95 7.08
CA LEU A 45 -4.63 -7.78 6.55
C LEU A 45 -3.38 -6.95 6.25
N PRO A 46 -2.19 -7.57 6.25
CA PRO A 46 -1.01 -6.97 5.64
C PRO A 46 -1.28 -6.57 4.18
N ALA A 47 -0.77 -5.43 3.74
CA ALA A 47 -0.93 -4.92 2.38
C ALA A 47 -0.57 -5.96 1.30
N GLY A 48 0.51 -6.72 1.50
CA GLY A 48 0.96 -7.78 0.61
C GLY A 48 -0.05 -8.93 0.43
N LYS A 49 -0.95 -9.12 1.40
CA LYS A 49 -2.06 -10.09 1.38
C LYS A 49 -3.42 -9.47 1.07
N MET A 50 -3.55 -8.15 1.21
CA MET A 50 -4.79 -7.43 0.94
C MET A 50 -5.05 -7.32 -0.56
N TYR A 51 -4.04 -6.98 -1.37
CA TYR A 51 -4.23 -6.78 -2.80
C TYR A 51 -4.17 -8.10 -3.57
N THR A 52 -5.08 -8.28 -4.53
CA THR A 52 -5.27 -9.55 -5.27
C THR A 52 -5.37 -9.39 -6.79
N GLY A 53 -5.01 -8.22 -7.32
CA GLY A 53 -4.95 -8.03 -8.77
C GLY A 53 -3.84 -8.88 -9.41
N ALA A 54 -4.04 -9.29 -10.67
CA ALA A 54 -3.11 -10.18 -11.37
C ALA A 54 -1.64 -9.68 -11.36
N GLN A 55 -1.43 -8.38 -11.52
CA GLN A 55 -0.08 -7.78 -11.43
C GLN A 55 0.56 -8.01 -10.05
N HIS A 56 -0.19 -7.82 -8.97
CA HIS A 56 0.29 -8.01 -7.60
C HIS A 56 0.59 -9.48 -7.32
N LEU A 57 -0.27 -10.39 -7.76
CA LEU A 57 -0.08 -11.83 -7.59
C LEU A 57 1.21 -12.32 -8.27
N ARG A 58 1.42 -11.94 -9.54
CA ARG A 58 2.64 -12.29 -10.29
C ARG A 58 3.90 -11.67 -9.69
N LEU A 59 3.80 -10.44 -9.22
CA LEU A 59 4.90 -9.77 -8.52
C LEU A 59 5.27 -10.54 -7.23
N ASN A 60 4.28 -10.94 -6.44
CA ASN A 60 4.50 -11.71 -5.22
C ASN A 60 5.14 -13.09 -5.50
N GLU A 61 4.76 -13.78 -6.59
CA GLU A 61 5.42 -15.02 -7.01
C GLU A 61 6.94 -14.82 -7.23
N GLY A 62 7.32 -13.71 -7.89
CA GLY A 62 8.71 -13.35 -8.10
C GLY A 62 9.46 -12.98 -6.82
N VAL A 63 8.82 -12.19 -5.95
CA VAL A 63 9.36 -11.82 -4.63
C VAL A 63 9.65 -13.06 -3.80
N LEU A 64 8.70 -13.99 -3.70
CA LEU A 64 8.87 -15.24 -2.96
C LEU A 64 10.01 -16.10 -3.53
N THR A 65 10.13 -16.15 -4.86
CA THR A 65 11.22 -16.86 -5.53
C THR A 65 12.59 -16.26 -5.18
N LEU A 66 12.70 -14.93 -5.16
CA LEU A 66 13.94 -14.24 -4.77
C LEU A 66 14.28 -14.48 -3.30
N ARG A 67 13.30 -14.33 -2.41
CA ARG A 67 13.49 -14.55 -0.96
C ARG A 67 13.92 -15.98 -0.65
N LYS A 68 13.28 -16.97 -1.28
CA LYS A 68 13.64 -18.38 -1.14
C LYS A 68 15.10 -18.66 -1.53
N LYS A 69 15.63 -17.96 -2.54
CA LYS A 69 16.98 -18.20 -3.06
C LYS A 69 18.06 -17.40 -2.34
N TYR A 70 17.75 -16.18 -1.88
CA TYR A 70 18.74 -15.21 -1.44
C TYR A 70 18.50 -14.65 -0.03
N GLY A 71 17.42 -15.04 0.65
CA GLY A 71 17.03 -14.52 1.96
C GLY A 71 15.98 -13.41 1.89
N ASP A 72 15.22 -13.25 2.97
CA ASP A 72 14.10 -12.31 3.05
C ASP A 72 14.55 -10.85 2.88
N GLU A 73 15.75 -10.53 3.35
CA GLU A 73 16.38 -9.21 3.30
C GLU A 73 16.86 -8.79 1.89
N THR A 74 16.82 -9.70 0.92
CA THR A 74 17.24 -9.41 -0.46
C THR A 74 16.31 -8.40 -1.14
N ILE A 75 15.04 -8.37 -0.76
CA ILE A 75 14.03 -7.53 -1.40
C ILE A 75 13.05 -6.91 -0.40
N ASP A 76 12.95 -5.58 -0.44
CA ASP A 76 11.92 -4.82 0.26
C ASP A 76 10.81 -4.43 -0.69
N VAL A 77 9.55 -4.68 -0.32
CA VAL A 77 8.38 -4.33 -1.14
C VAL A 77 7.59 -3.20 -0.49
N TYR A 78 7.38 -2.13 -1.26
CA TYR A 78 6.50 -1.03 -0.93
C TYR A 78 5.38 -0.90 -1.97
N ILE A 79 4.19 -0.59 -1.51
CA ILE A 79 2.97 -0.50 -2.31
C ILE A 79 2.44 0.93 -2.19
N LEU A 80 2.29 1.59 -3.34
CA LEU A 80 1.64 2.88 -3.44
C LEU A 80 0.13 2.68 -3.46
N SER A 81 -0.53 3.03 -2.36
CA SER A 81 -1.97 2.94 -2.13
C SER A 81 -2.66 4.29 -2.31
N ALA A 82 -3.82 4.30 -2.98
CA ALA A 82 -4.64 5.51 -3.13
C ALA A 82 -5.18 6.06 -1.80
N GLY A 83 -5.47 5.18 -0.83
CA GLY A 83 -5.95 5.55 0.51
C GLY A 83 -4.83 5.75 1.52
N TYR A 84 -3.85 4.84 1.53
CA TYR A 84 -2.81 4.80 2.57
C TYR A 84 -1.47 5.45 2.17
N GLY A 85 -1.31 5.89 0.93
CA GLY A 85 -0.02 6.39 0.45
C GLY A 85 0.99 5.26 0.23
N LEU A 86 2.29 5.55 0.42
CA LEU A 86 3.34 4.54 0.27
C LEU A 86 3.50 3.72 1.55
N ILE A 87 3.20 2.43 1.50
CA ILE A 87 3.20 1.50 2.64
C ILE A 87 4.06 0.27 2.35
N SER A 88 4.63 -0.37 3.38
CA SER A 88 5.32 -1.66 3.22
C SER A 88 4.30 -2.80 3.01
N GLU A 89 4.75 -3.94 2.50
CA GLU A 89 3.88 -5.12 2.33
C GLU A 89 3.31 -5.64 3.66
N ASP A 90 4.00 -5.43 4.78
CA ASP A 90 3.56 -5.84 6.12
C ASP A 90 2.62 -4.82 6.79
N TYR A 91 2.45 -3.64 6.19
CA TYR A 91 1.61 -2.60 6.76
C TYR A 91 0.15 -3.08 6.85
N PRO A 92 -0.51 -2.96 8.01
CA PRO A 92 -1.89 -3.38 8.18
C PRO A 92 -2.86 -2.47 7.42
N VAL A 93 -3.70 -3.05 6.58
CA VAL A 93 -4.65 -2.36 5.70
C VAL A 93 -6.05 -2.88 5.96
N TRP A 94 -7.01 -1.96 6.14
CA TRP A 94 -8.44 -2.28 6.09
C TRP A 94 -8.95 -2.20 4.64
N PRO A 95 -9.97 -2.98 4.27
CA PRO A 95 -10.54 -2.91 2.93
C PRO A 95 -11.11 -1.50 2.65
N TYR A 96 -10.81 -0.98 1.47
CA TYR A 96 -11.20 0.36 1.05
C TYR A 96 -11.52 0.40 -0.45
N GLU A 97 -12.30 1.38 -0.89
CA GLU A 97 -12.64 1.60 -2.29
C GLU A 97 -12.31 3.04 -2.71
N ILE A 98 -11.07 3.22 -3.19
CA ILE A 98 -10.54 4.47 -3.72
C ILE A 98 -9.68 4.14 -4.94
N THR A 99 -9.89 4.85 -6.04
CA THR A 99 -9.16 4.67 -7.31
C THR A 99 -8.26 5.87 -7.63
N PHE A 100 -7.10 5.62 -8.25
CA PHE A 100 -6.21 6.68 -8.75
C PHE A 100 -6.81 7.51 -9.90
N ASN A 101 -7.68 6.93 -10.73
CA ASN A 101 -8.20 7.56 -11.96
C ASN A 101 -8.98 8.87 -11.74
N LYS A 102 -9.45 9.14 -10.51
CA LYS A 102 -10.21 10.36 -10.17
C LYS A 102 -9.40 11.35 -9.32
N MET A 103 -8.10 11.15 -9.16
CA MET A 103 -7.24 12.01 -8.35
C MET A 103 -6.37 12.92 -9.21
N ASN A 104 -6.32 14.21 -8.88
CA ASN A 104 -5.40 15.17 -9.51
C ASN A 104 -3.95 14.74 -9.27
N LYS A 105 -3.05 15.00 -10.24
CA LYS A 105 -1.60 14.72 -10.11
C LYS A 105 -1.09 15.18 -8.74
N GLY A 106 -0.49 14.26 -7.97
CA GLY A 106 0.11 14.54 -6.67
C GLY A 106 -0.81 14.49 -5.44
N LYS A 107 -2.09 14.12 -5.58
CA LYS A 107 -2.99 13.94 -4.42
C LYS A 107 -3.25 12.46 -4.13
N TYR A 108 -2.85 12.01 -2.94
CA TYR A 108 -3.26 10.75 -2.32
C TYR A 108 -4.05 11.06 -1.04
N CYS A 109 -4.98 10.21 -0.64
CA CYS A 109 -5.84 10.48 0.53
C CYS A 109 -5.13 10.20 1.87
N SER A 110 -3.80 10.29 1.92
CA SER A 110 -3.00 9.95 3.10
C SER A 110 -3.14 11.02 4.19
N GLY A 111 -4.23 10.96 4.95
CA GLY A 111 -4.48 11.80 6.11
C GLY A 111 -3.83 11.28 7.41
N HIS A 112 -3.34 10.04 7.44
CA HIS A 112 -3.12 9.36 8.74
C HIS A 112 -1.77 8.71 9.02
N ASN A 113 -0.82 8.59 8.07
CA ASN A 113 0.59 8.33 8.36
C ASN A 113 1.40 8.29 7.06
N SER A 114 2.04 9.41 6.74
CA SER A 114 3.16 9.39 5.79
C SER A 114 4.38 8.87 6.55
N LEU A 115 5.02 7.82 6.04
CA LEU A 115 6.37 7.44 6.45
C LEU A 115 7.26 8.68 6.32
N LYS A 116 7.69 9.25 7.46
CA LYS A 116 8.91 10.05 7.50
C LYS A 116 10.01 9.12 7.07
N SER A 117 10.50 9.29 5.84
CA SER A 117 11.74 8.69 5.37
C SER A 117 12.88 9.15 6.28
N THR A 118 13.08 8.46 7.41
CA THR A 118 14.24 8.63 8.28
C THR A 118 15.41 7.89 7.68
N LYS A 119 15.91 8.42 6.57
CA LYS A 119 17.31 8.30 6.15
C LYS A 119 17.57 9.30 5.03
N LYS A 120 18.26 10.37 5.42
CA LYS A 120 19.01 11.28 4.56
C LYS A 120 19.85 10.46 3.56
N ARG A 121 19.32 10.18 2.38
CA ARG A 121 20.11 9.79 1.20
C ARG A 121 19.91 10.88 0.17
N ARG A 122 20.92 11.75 0.09
CA ARG A 122 21.01 12.86 -0.85
C ARG A 122 20.98 12.33 -2.28
N SER A 123 20.35 13.12 -3.14
CA SER A 123 20.61 13.23 -4.58
C SER A 123 20.32 11.99 -5.44
N CYS A 124 19.12 11.93 -6.03
CA CYS A 124 18.92 11.83 -7.48
C CYS A 124 17.44 11.50 -7.78
N CYS A 125 16.64 12.49 -8.15
CA CYS A 125 15.74 12.42 -9.29
C CYS A 125 15.01 13.76 -9.45
N ARG A 126 15.49 14.55 -10.41
CA ARG A 126 14.75 15.65 -11.02
C ARG A 126 13.55 15.04 -11.75
N THR A 127 12.38 15.64 -11.54
CA THR A 127 11.22 15.70 -12.46
C THR A 127 11.07 14.54 -13.46
N MET A 128 10.13 13.64 -13.20
CA MET A 128 9.50 12.83 -14.27
C MET A 128 8.05 13.31 -14.46
N ILE A 129 7.88 14.07 -15.56
CA ILE A 129 6.72 14.29 -16.46
C ILE A 129 5.29 14.09 -15.88
#